data_AF-A0A1V6RD05-F1
#
_entry.id   AF-A0A1V6RD05-F1
#
_cell.length_a   1.000
_cell.length_b   1.000
_cell.length_c   1.000
_cell.angle_alpha   90.00
_cell.angle_beta   90.00
_cell.angle_gamma   90.00
#
_symmetry.space_group_name_H-M   'P 1'
#
loop_
_entity.id
_entity.type
_entity.pdbx_description
1 polymer ?
#
loop_
_entity_poly.entity_id
_entity_poly.type
_entity_poly.pdbx_seq_one_letter_code
_entity_poly.pdbx_strand_id
1 'polypeptide(L)'
;MFTRLSLFSLLASTLAAGLSYDNIDKAATPRAKELLKYIQSQYGSHYISGQQELSSLEWVKENIGVTPAILGTDLMNYSPSGVAHGSKGETIEQAIKFDKEGGINALVWHWYAPTCLLETEKEPWYKGFYTEGTCFNVASALGRRGNGTDYRLLIRDIDAIAVQLKRLSDADVPILFRPLHEPEGGWFWWGAQGPAPFKKLWDIVYDRITRVHNIHNIVWVCNTADSKWYPGNDKCDISTIDYYGNAGDHGALEDKFDELRNVTKSERVLALAEVGSIPDPELQAKENLPWAYWMAWNDEFIKDGKHNSQQFLKDTYNNKRVVTLDGTTKVKN
;
A
#
# COMPACT_ATOMS: atom_id res chain seq x y z
N MET A 1 -5.88 48.84 32.42
CA MET A 1 -4.68 48.25 31.80
C MET A 1 -4.43 46.91 32.51
N PHE A 2 -5.10 45.84 32.07
CA PHE A 2 -4.96 44.51 32.67
C PHE A 2 -4.46 43.56 31.59
N THR A 3 -3.17 43.25 31.68
CA THR A 3 -2.45 42.34 30.78
C THR A 3 -2.88 40.91 31.12
N ARG A 4 -3.68 40.28 30.24
CA ARG A 4 -3.88 38.83 30.27
C ARG A 4 -2.62 38.18 29.70
N LEU A 5 -1.81 37.56 30.57
CA LEU A 5 -0.84 36.56 30.12
C LEU A 5 -1.63 35.37 29.56
N SER A 6 -1.56 35.19 28.24
CA SER A 6 -1.99 33.96 27.59
C SER A 6 -0.96 32.87 27.92
N LEU A 7 -1.36 31.86 28.69
CA LEU A 7 -0.61 30.62 28.79
C LEU A 7 -0.63 29.94 27.42
N PHE A 8 0.48 30.01 26.70
CA PHE A 8 0.74 29.09 25.59
C PHE A 8 0.83 27.67 26.17
N SER A 9 -0.16 26.83 25.84
CA SER A 9 -0.06 25.39 25.99
C SER A 9 1.00 24.87 25.02
N LEU A 10 2.24 24.70 25.48
CA LEU A 10 3.19 23.81 24.82
C LEU A 10 2.70 22.37 25.04
N LEU A 11 1.84 21.88 24.14
CA LEU A 11 1.77 20.46 23.85
C LEU A 11 2.98 20.15 22.97
N ALA A 12 4.11 19.83 23.61
CA ALA A 12 5.18 19.15 22.92
C ALA A 12 4.63 17.81 22.40
N SER A 13 4.53 17.67 21.09
CA SER A 13 4.18 16.42 20.41
C SER A 13 5.30 15.40 20.61
N THR A 14 5.27 14.67 21.72
CA THR A 14 6.05 13.44 21.88
C THR A 14 5.34 12.29 21.15
N LEU A 15 5.20 12.38 19.83
CA LEU A 15 4.49 11.37 19.04
C LEU A 15 5.31 11.01 17.81
N ALA A 16 6.25 10.08 18.04
CA ALA A 16 6.81 9.17 17.03
C ALA A 16 7.71 8.11 17.70
N ALA A 17 8.36 8.44 18.83
CA ALA A 17 9.19 7.50 19.56
C ALA A 17 8.32 6.47 20.32
N GLY A 18 8.22 5.25 19.79
CA GLY A 18 7.76 4.09 20.55
C GLY A 18 6.41 3.50 20.18
N LEU A 19 5.87 3.77 18.99
CA LEU A 19 4.70 3.02 18.52
C LEU A 19 5.09 1.55 18.32
N SER A 20 4.51 0.67 19.14
CA SER A 20 4.80 -0.76 19.12
C SER A 20 3.52 -1.56 19.36
N TYR A 21 3.19 -2.43 18.42
CA TYR A 21 2.07 -3.37 18.48
C TYR A 21 2.41 -4.62 17.67
N ASP A 22 1.70 -5.70 17.97
CA ASP A 22 1.75 -6.95 17.20
C ASP A 22 0.83 -6.87 15.99
N ASN A 23 1.11 -7.70 14.98
CA ASN A 23 0.23 -7.89 13.84
C ASN A 23 -1.23 -8.17 14.27
N ILE A 24 -2.18 -7.72 13.47
CA ILE A 24 -3.61 -8.03 13.63
C ILE A 24 -3.85 -9.54 13.56
N ASP A 25 -3.10 -10.24 12.69
CA ASP A 25 -3.08 -11.69 12.63
C ASP A 25 -2.25 -12.28 13.77
N LYS A 26 -2.92 -12.93 14.72
CA LYS A 26 -2.26 -13.56 15.87
C LYS A 26 -1.42 -14.79 15.49
N ALA A 27 -1.69 -15.37 14.33
CA ALA A 27 -0.91 -16.45 13.75
C ALA A 27 0.22 -15.97 12.83
N ALA A 28 0.45 -14.66 12.71
CA ALA A 28 1.50 -14.09 11.86
C ALA A 28 2.84 -14.82 12.02
N THR A 29 3.47 -15.15 10.89
CA THR A 29 4.76 -15.85 10.86
C THR A 29 5.86 -15.00 11.52
N PRO A 30 6.97 -15.61 11.98
CA PRO A 30 8.10 -14.86 12.51
C PRO A 30 8.58 -13.74 11.56
N ARG A 31 8.73 -14.04 10.28
CA ARG A 31 9.13 -13.08 9.24
C ARG A 31 8.14 -11.92 9.07
N ALA A 32 6.83 -12.17 9.14
CA ALA A 32 5.84 -11.09 9.08
C ALA A 32 5.86 -10.18 10.31
N LYS A 33 6.13 -10.76 11.49
CA LYS A 33 6.33 -10.00 12.74
C LYS A 33 7.60 -9.17 12.69
N GLU A 34 8.69 -9.73 12.16
CA GLU A 34 9.94 -9.01 11.93
C GLU A 34 9.75 -7.83 10.98
N LEU A 35 9.04 -8.03 9.87
CA LEU A 35 8.74 -6.97 8.91
C LEU A 35 7.98 -5.81 9.57
N LEU A 36 6.89 -6.08 10.28
CA LEU A 36 6.13 -5.02 10.96
C LEU A 36 6.96 -4.33 12.04
N LYS A 37 7.74 -5.07 12.84
CA LYS A 37 8.64 -4.50 13.86
C LYS A 37 9.72 -3.63 13.24
N TYR A 38 10.28 -4.05 12.11
CA TYR A 38 11.26 -3.28 11.37
C TYR A 38 10.67 -1.93 10.94
N ILE A 39 9.48 -1.92 10.32
CA ILE A 39 8.81 -0.68 9.90
C ILE A 39 8.53 0.22 11.11
N GLN A 40 8.00 -0.34 12.20
CA GLN A 40 7.77 0.39 13.45
C GLN A 40 9.08 1.00 14.01
N SER A 41 10.21 0.31 13.89
CA SER A 41 11.51 0.83 14.32
C SER A 41 12.02 2.00 13.48
N GLN A 42 11.60 2.10 12.21
CA GLN A 42 11.96 3.21 11.32
C GLN A 42 11.03 4.40 11.51
N TYR A 43 9.79 4.17 11.91
CA TYR A 43 8.76 5.20 12.12
C TYR A 43 9.25 6.31 13.07
N GLY A 44 9.39 7.53 12.53
CA GLY A 44 9.91 8.69 13.27
C GLY A 44 11.42 8.90 13.24
N SER A 45 12.18 7.95 12.72
CA SER A 45 13.64 8.05 12.60
C SER A 45 14.09 8.16 11.14
N HIS A 46 13.47 7.36 10.26
CA HIS A 46 13.81 7.25 8.85
C HIS A 46 12.55 7.10 7.98
N TYR A 47 12.71 7.35 6.68
CA TYR A 47 11.72 7.12 5.63
C TYR A 47 12.21 5.97 4.75
N ILE A 48 11.47 4.88 4.68
CA ILE A 48 11.86 3.75 3.82
C ILE A 48 11.49 4.11 2.37
N SER A 49 12.46 4.06 1.46
CA SER A 49 12.23 4.35 0.04
C SER A 49 11.53 3.17 -0.65
N GLY A 50 10.59 3.48 -1.55
CA GLY A 50 9.85 2.46 -2.29
C GLY A 50 9.63 2.85 -3.75
N GLN A 51 9.61 1.86 -4.63
CA GLN A 51 9.35 2.07 -6.04
C GLN A 51 8.39 1.00 -6.55
N GLN A 52 7.29 1.44 -7.18
CA GLN A 52 6.39 0.55 -7.90
C GLN A 52 7.05 0.08 -9.20
N GLU A 53 6.91 -1.22 -9.47
CA GLU A 53 7.46 -1.97 -10.60
C GLU A 53 8.99 -2.15 -10.62
N LEU A 54 9.41 -3.38 -10.95
CA LEU A 54 10.81 -3.73 -11.06
C LEU A 54 11.54 -2.89 -12.13
N SER A 55 10.89 -2.58 -13.25
CA SER A 55 11.50 -1.79 -14.33
C SER A 55 11.87 -0.38 -13.87
N SER A 56 11.05 0.21 -13.02
CA SER A 56 11.25 1.55 -12.46
C SER A 56 12.24 1.52 -11.29
N LEU A 57 12.24 0.44 -10.50
CA LEU A 57 13.24 0.20 -9.47
C LEU A 57 14.65 0.07 -10.07
N GLU A 58 14.80 -0.73 -11.14
CA GLU A 58 16.08 -0.87 -11.86
C GLU A 58 16.48 0.45 -12.53
N TRP A 59 15.53 1.24 -13.03
CA TRP A 59 15.84 2.58 -13.54
C TRP A 59 16.46 3.47 -12.45
N VAL A 60 15.93 3.46 -11.23
CA VAL A 60 16.52 4.21 -10.10
C VAL A 60 17.93 3.71 -9.82
N LYS A 61 18.14 2.39 -9.77
CA LYS A 61 19.46 1.80 -9.57
C LYS A 61 20.47 2.22 -10.63
N GLU A 62 20.09 2.19 -11.91
CA GLU A 62 20.96 2.55 -13.03
C GLU A 62 21.27 4.05 -13.08
N ASN A 63 20.31 4.91 -12.75
CA ASN A 63 20.41 6.37 -12.97
C ASN A 63 20.77 7.18 -11.72
N ILE A 64 20.50 6.63 -10.54
CA ILE A 64 20.75 7.25 -9.23
C ILE A 64 21.85 6.51 -8.46
N GLY A 65 22.05 5.22 -8.74
CA GLY A 65 23.14 4.42 -8.16
C GLY A 65 22.81 3.74 -6.84
N VAL A 66 21.52 3.71 -6.45
CA VAL A 66 21.04 2.98 -5.27
C VAL A 66 19.76 2.24 -5.58
N THR A 67 19.47 1.19 -4.82
CA THR A 67 18.27 0.39 -4.96
C THR A 67 17.24 0.82 -3.89
N PRO A 68 16.01 1.24 -4.26
CA PRO A 68 14.91 1.46 -3.32
C PRO A 68 14.74 0.27 -2.35
N ALA A 69 14.37 0.53 -1.10
CA ALA A 69 14.24 -0.53 -0.09
C ALA A 69 12.97 -1.38 -0.26
N ILE A 70 11.90 -0.80 -0.80
CA ILE A 70 10.63 -1.47 -1.09
C ILE A 70 10.46 -1.63 -2.60
N LEU A 71 10.12 -2.84 -3.03
CA LEU A 71 9.61 -3.12 -4.38
C LEU A 71 8.09 -3.27 -4.32
N GLY A 72 7.40 -2.38 -5.01
CA GLY A 72 5.97 -2.46 -5.27
C GLY A 72 5.65 -3.33 -6.48
N THR A 73 4.72 -4.27 -6.34
CA THR A 73 4.27 -5.17 -7.42
C THR A 73 2.77 -5.39 -7.35
N ASP A 74 2.18 -5.93 -8.43
CA ASP A 74 0.73 -6.07 -8.56
C ASP A 74 0.29 -7.50 -8.86
N LEU A 75 -0.77 -7.96 -8.20
CA LEU A 75 -1.40 -9.25 -8.44
C LEU A 75 -2.45 -9.23 -9.57
N MET A 76 -2.67 -8.09 -10.24
CA MET A 76 -3.71 -7.89 -11.25
C MET A 76 -3.76 -8.99 -12.30
N ASN A 77 -2.60 -9.43 -12.78
CA ASN A 77 -2.47 -10.41 -13.87
C ASN A 77 -2.75 -11.85 -13.43
N TYR A 78 -3.00 -12.08 -12.14
CA TYR A 78 -3.52 -13.35 -11.61
C TYR A 78 -5.04 -13.34 -11.40
N SER A 79 -5.72 -12.20 -11.60
CA SER A 79 -7.18 -12.15 -11.57
C SER A 79 -7.75 -13.11 -12.64
N PRO A 80 -8.62 -14.08 -12.29
CA PRO A 80 -9.09 -15.08 -13.24
C PRO A 80 -9.73 -14.53 -14.52
N SER A 81 -10.39 -13.37 -14.45
CA SER A 81 -10.94 -12.70 -15.65
C SER A 81 -9.84 -12.18 -16.59
N GLY A 82 -8.70 -11.70 -16.07
CA GLY A 82 -7.53 -11.38 -16.88
C GLY A 82 -6.81 -12.63 -17.42
N VAL A 83 -6.70 -13.67 -16.60
CA VAL A 83 -6.06 -14.94 -17.01
C VAL A 83 -6.85 -15.58 -18.16
N ALA A 84 -8.18 -15.48 -18.16
CA ALA A 84 -9.03 -15.90 -19.28
C ALA A 84 -8.73 -15.14 -20.59
N HIS A 85 -8.20 -13.92 -20.48
CA HIS A 85 -7.73 -13.09 -21.59
C HIS A 85 -6.22 -13.25 -21.89
N GLY A 86 -5.54 -14.18 -21.20
CA GLY A 86 -4.13 -14.49 -21.43
C GLY A 86 -3.14 -13.66 -20.61
N SER A 87 -3.59 -12.90 -19.59
CA SER A 87 -2.66 -12.23 -18.69
C SER A 87 -1.75 -13.23 -17.97
N LYS A 88 -0.50 -12.82 -17.73
CA LYS A 88 0.50 -13.61 -17.00
C LYS A 88 1.14 -12.72 -15.95
N GLY A 89 1.20 -13.20 -14.71
CA GLY A 89 1.87 -12.50 -13.62
C GLY A 89 3.27 -13.07 -13.37
N GLU A 90 4.21 -12.18 -13.05
CA GLU A 90 5.58 -12.52 -12.62
C GLU A 90 5.87 -12.02 -11.19
N THR A 91 4.85 -11.48 -10.52
CA THR A 91 4.94 -10.79 -9.23
C THR A 91 5.52 -11.70 -8.14
N ILE A 92 5.19 -12.99 -8.15
CA ILE A 92 5.66 -13.93 -7.12
C ILE A 92 7.15 -14.20 -7.29
N GLU A 93 7.61 -14.42 -8.52
CA GLU A 93 9.02 -14.65 -8.84
C GLU A 93 9.86 -13.41 -8.52
N GLN A 94 9.35 -12.22 -8.85
CA GLN A 94 9.99 -10.95 -8.53
C GLN A 94 10.11 -10.74 -7.03
N ALA A 95 9.04 -10.98 -6.27
CA ALA A 95 9.05 -10.80 -4.82
C ALA A 95 10.01 -11.77 -4.10
N ILE A 96 10.03 -13.05 -4.51
CA ILE A 96 10.99 -14.04 -3.98
C ILE A 96 12.43 -13.63 -4.28
N LYS A 97 12.69 -13.11 -5.47
CA LYS A 97 14.04 -12.63 -5.84
C LYS A 97 14.43 -11.43 -4.98
N PHE A 98 13.56 -10.45 -4.83
CA PHE A 98 13.86 -9.22 -4.10
C PHE A 98 14.02 -9.46 -2.58
N ASP A 99 13.24 -10.36 -1.98
CA ASP A 99 13.43 -10.76 -0.58
C ASP A 99 14.82 -11.40 -0.33
N LYS A 100 15.31 -12.24 -1.26
CA LYS A 100 16.66 -12.82 -1.19
C LYS A 100 17.77 -11.77 -1.26
N GLU A 101 17.50 -10.62 -1.88
CA GLU A 101 18.41 -9.48 -1.92
C GLU A 101 18.33 -8.64 -0.63
N GLY A 102 17.38 -8.94 0.26
CA GLY A 102 17.14 -8.23 1.52
C GLY A 102 16.13 -7.09 1.41
N GLY A 103 15.39 -7.02 0.31
CA GLY A 103 14.38 -5.99 0.06
C GLY A 103 13.03 -6.31 0.70
N ILE A 104 12.19 -5.27 0.83
CA ILE A 104 10.83 -5.37 1.34
C ILE A 104 9.85 -5.45 0.17
N ASN A 105 8.92 -6.39 0.20
CA ASN A 105 7.92 -6.54 -0.85
C ASN A 105 6.58 -5.91 -0.45
N ALA A 106 6.09 -4.99 -1.28
CA ALA A 106 4.74 -4.45 -1.20
C ALA A 106 3.91 -4.92 -2.40
N LEU A 107 2.78 -5.57 -2.12
CA LEU A 107 1.88 -6.11 -3.14
C LEU A 107 0.54 -5.37 -3.08
N VAL A 108 0.15 -4.80 -4.22
CA VAL A 108 -1.21 -4.30 -4.47
C VAL A 108 -1.96 -5.30 -5.35
N TRP A 109 -3.28 -5.14 -5.45
CA TRP A 109 -4.10 -5.91 -6.37
C TRP A 109 -5.11 -5.00 -7.08
N HIS A 110 -4.82 -4.64 -8.33
CA HIS A 110 -5.85 -4.13 -9.23
C HIS A 110 -6.74 -5.30 -9.67
N TRP A 111 -7.79 -5.54 -8.90
CA TRP A 111 -8.66 -6.69 -9.08
C TRP A 111 -9.57 -6.49 -10.30
N TYR A 112 -9.27 -7.15 -11.42
CA TYR A 112 -10.19 -7.20 -12.55
C TYR A 112 -11.49 -7.87 -12.12
N ALA A 113 -12.64 -7.23 -12.34
CA ALA A 113 -13.91 -7.73 -11.85
C ALA A 113 -14.14 -9.21 -12.25
N PRO A 114 -14.73 -10.04 -11.36
CA PRO A 114 -14.83 -11.47 -11.60
C PRO A 114 -15.66 -11.85 -12.83
N THR A 115 -16.57 -10.96 -13.24
CA THR A 115 -17.50 -11.08 -14.37
C THR A 115 -17.98 -9.70 -14.81
N CYS A 116 -18.75 -9.66 -15.90
CA CYS A 116 -19.31 -8.46 -16.50
C CYS A 116 -18.28 -7.38 -16.82
N LEU A 117 -17.16 -7.75 -17.45
CA LEU A 117 -16.30 -6.80 -18.12
C LEU A 117 -17.05 -6.22 -19.33
N LEU A 118 -16.93 -4.92 -19.57
CA LEU A 118 -17.66 -4.30 -20.69
C LEU A 118 -17.07 -4.69 -22.06
N GLU A 119 -15.75 -4.86 -22.13
CA GLU A 119 -15.02 -5.30 -23.32
C GLU A 119 -15.37 -4.49 -24.58
N THR A 120 -15.39 -3.17 -24.44
CA THR A 120 -15.59 -2.23 -25.54
C THR A 120 -14.27 -1.61 -25.98
N GLU A 121 -14.26 -0.88 -27.10
CA GLU A 121 -13.06 -0.15 -27.54
C GLU A 121 -12.59 0.89 -26.51
N LYS A 122 -13.53 1.55 -25.82
CA LYS A 122 -13.22 2.54 -24.77
C LYS A 122 -12.84 1.88 -23.45
N GLU A 123 -13.51 0.77 -23.15
CA GLU A 123 -13.37 -0.01 -21.92
C GLU A 123 -12.94 -1.45 -22.23
N PRO A 124 -11.67 -1.66 -22.67
CA PRO A 124 -11.14 -2.99 -22.92
C PRO A 124 -11.04 -3.79 -21.62
N TRP A 125 -10.96 -5.12 -21.73
CA TRP A 125 -10.97 -6.03 -20.58
C TRP A 125 -9.93 -5.68 -19.50
N TYR A 126 -8.76 -5.18 -19.90
CA TYR A 126 -7.66 -4.82 -18.98
C TYR A 126 -7.95 -3.55 -18.18
N LYS A 127 -9.07 -2.85 -18.43
CA LYS A 127 -9.60 -1.80 -17.55
C LYS A 127 -10.65 -2.32 -16.56
N GLY A 128 -10.86 -3.64 -16.51
CA GLY A 128 -11.94 -4.28 -15.74
C GLY A 128 -11.91 -4.11 -14.22
N PHE A 129 -10.89 -3.45 -13.68
CA PHE A 129 -10.82 -3.03 -12.28
C PHE A 129 -11.51 -1.68 -12.02
N TYR A 130 -11.60 -0.82 -13.04
CA TYR A 130 -12.36 0.42 -12.96
C TYR A 130 -13.86 0.16 -12.95
N THR A 131 -14.60 0.96 -12.19
CA THR A 131 -16.06 0.99 -12.15
C THR A 131 -16.65 1.22 -13.54
N GLU A 132 -16.03 2.06 -14.36
CA GLU A 132 -16.46 2.30 -15.73
C GLU A 132 -16.20 1.10 -16.65
N GLY A 133 -15.25 0.22 -16.30
CA GLY A 133 -14.86 -0.94 -17.09
C GLY A 133 -15.69 -2.20 -16.85
N THR A 134 -16.63 -2.18 -15.91
CA THR A 134 -17.44 -3.35 -15.53
C THR A 134 -18.86 -2.99 -15.12
N CYS A 135 -19.82 -3.89 -15.33
CA CYS A 135 -21.15 -3.80 -14.70
C CYS A 135 -21.26 -4.55 -13.35
N PHE A 136 -20.15 -5.11 -12.85
CA PHE A 136 -20.13 -5.85 -11.60
C PHE A 136 -20.54 -4.97 -10.42
N ASN A 137 -21.44 -5.49 -9.59
CA ASN A 137 -21.98 -4.77 -8.43
C ASN A 137 -21.68 -5.55 -7.15
N VAL A 138 -20.74 -5.05 -6.34
CA VAL A 138 -20.30 -5.74 -5.13
C VAL A 138 -21.42 -5.82 -4.08
N ALA A 139 -22.28 -4.82 -3.98
CA ALA A 139 -23.40 -4.85 -3.02
C ALA A 139 -24.40 -5.97 -3.34
N SER A 140 -24.71 -6.17 -4.62
CA SER A 140 -25.55 -7.27 -5.11
C SER A 140 -24.89 -8.62 -4.88
N ALA A 141 -23.60 -8.76 -5.21
CA ALA A 141 -22.83 -9.99 -4.98
C ALA A 141 -22.80 -10.38 -3.50
N LEU A 142 -22.68 -9.40 -2.60
CA LEU A 142 -22.62 -9.60 -1.15
C LEU A 142 -24.01 -9.61 -0.45
N GLY A 143 -25.09 -9.43 -1.21
CA GLY A 143 -26.45 -9.29 -0.67
C GLY A 143 -27.00 -10.57 -0.01
N ARG A 144 -28.29 -10.54 0.38
CA ARG A 144 -28.99 -11.68 1.06
C ARG A 144 -28.97 -13.00 0.30
N ARG A 145 -28.65 -12.99 -0.99
CA ARG A 145 -28.40 -14.17 -1.82
C ARG A 145 -26.91 -14.47 -1.98
N GLY A 146 -26.09 -14.23 -0.94
CA GLY A 146 -24.63 -14.40 -0.95
C GLY A 146 -24.09 -15.80 -1.26
N ASN A 147 -24.92 -16.72 -1.77
CA ASN A 147 -24.51 -17.98 -2.41
C ASN A 147 -24.77 -17.96 -3.93
N GLY A 148 -25.07 -16.79 -4.51
CA GLY A 148 -25.29 -16.60 -5.94
C GLY A 148 -24.01 -16.74 -6.77
N THR A 149 -24.15 -16.77 -8.09
CA THR A 149 -23.01 -16.94 -9.02
C THR A 149 -21.94 -15.86 -8.80
N ASP A 150 -22.32 -14.60 -8.67
CA ASP A 150 -21.37 -13.48 -8.50
C ASP A 150 -20.53 -13.61 -7.22
N TYR A 151 -21.15 -14.04 -6.11
CA TYR A 151 -20.40 -14.30 -4.88
C TYR A 151 -19.40 -15.45 -5.06
N ARG A 152 -19.79 -16.54 -5.72
CA ARG A 152 -18.89 -17.67 -5.97
C ARG A 152 -17.71 -17.27 -6.87
N LEU A 153 -17.94 -16.38 -7.84
CA LEU A 153 -16.88 -15.84 -8.69
C LEU A 153 -15.96 -14.89 -7.91
N LEU A 154 -16.51 -14.08 -7.00
CA LEU A 154 -15.73 -13.26 -6.08
C LEU A 154 -14.81 -14.14 -5.20
N ILE A 155 -15.35 -15.21 -4.63
CA ILE A 155 -14.56 -16.16 -3.82
C ILE A 155 -13.52 -16.90 -4.68
N ARG A 156 -13.85 -17.30 -5.92
CA ARG A 156 -12.89 -17.91 -6.87
C ARG A 156 -11.67 -17.02 -7.06
N ASP A 157 -11.89 -15.71 -7.23
CA ASP A 157 -10.81 -14.77 -7.48
C ASP A 157 -9.92 -14.62 -6.24
N ILE A 158 -10.50 -14.49 -5.05
CA ILE A 158 -9.73 -14.46 -3.79
C ILE A 158 -8.95 -15.77 -3.61
N ASP A 159 -9.55 -16.92 -3.93
CA ASP A 159 -8.87 -18.21 -3.85
C ASP A 159 -7.70 -18.29 -4.85
N ALA A 160 -7.86 -17.75 -6.07
CA ALA A 160 -6.78 -17.69 -7.06
C ALA A 160 -5.60 -16.82 -6.59
N ILE A 161 -5.89 -15.68 -5.95
CA ILE A 161 -4.87 -14.84 -5.32
C ILE A 161 -4.23 -15.55 -4.12
N ALA A 162 -5.01 -16.24 -3.30
CA ALA A 162 -4.49 -16.99 -2.16
C ALA A 162 -3.49 -18.08 -2.60
N VAL A 163 -3.68 -18.72 -3.76
CA VAL A 163 -2.66 -19.64 -4.33
C VAL A 163 -1.32 -18.91 -4.51
N GLN A 164 -1.33 -17.68 -5.01
CA GLN A 164 -0.10 -16.92 -5.24
C GLN A 164 0.54 -16.44 -3.93
N LEU A 165 -0.27 -15.95 -3.00
CA LEU A 165 0.20 -15.58 -1.66
C LEU A 165 0.76 -16.78 -0.89
N LYS A 166 0.18 -17.98 -1.07
CA LYS A 166 0.69 -19.22 -0.47
C LYS A 166 2.08 -19.56 -0.98
N ARG A 167 2.38 -19.33 -2.26
CA ARG A 167 3.73 -19.52 -2.83
C ARG A 167 4.77 -18.64 -2.14
N LEU A 168 4.42 -17.40 -1.79
CA LEU A 168 5.29 -16.51 -1.00
C LEU A 168 5.43 -17.02 0.43
N SER A 169 4.32 -17.46 1.04
CA SER A 169 4.34 -18.03 2.39
C SER A 169 5.21 -19.30 2.47
N ASP A 170 5.16 -20.17 1.46
CA ASP A 170 5.96 -21.39 1.38
C ASP A 170 7.45 -21.08 1.15
N ALA A 171 7.75 -19.94 0.55
CA ALA A 171 9.10 -19.41 0.38
C ALA A 171 9.59 -18.58 1.57
N ASP A 172 8.80 -18.49 2.66
CA ASP A 172 9.07 -17.68 3.86
C ASP A 172 9.29 -16.17 3.58
N VAL A 173 8.62 -15.65 2.55
CA VAL A 173 8.69 -14.24 2.14
C VAL A 173 7.59 -13.44 2.83
N PRO A 174 7.90 -12.53 3.76
CA PRO A 174 6.89 -11.63 4.33
C PRO A 174 6.54 -10.51 3.34
N ILE A 175 5.29 -10.06 3.36
CA ILE A 175 4.82 -8.99 2.46
C ILE A 175 3.99 -7.92 3.18
N LEU A 176 4.05 -6.70 2.65
CA LEU A 176 3.04 -5.67 2.84
C LEU A 176 1.94 -5.92 1.80
N PHE A 177 0.74 -6.32 2.21
CA PHE A 177 -0.36 -6.57 1.29
C PHE A 177 -1.43 -5.49 1.41
N ARG A 178 -1.69 -4.78 0.31
CA ARG A 178 -2.63 -3.65 0.22
C ARG A 178 -3.77 -3.97 -0.77
N PRO A 179 -4.71 -4.87 -0.43
CA PRO A 179 -5.86 -5.15 -1.29
C PRO A 179 -6.89 -4.01 -1.20
N LEU A 180 -7.77 -3.92 -2.20
CA LEU A 180 -8.93 -3.01 -2.20
C LEU A 180 -8.57 -1.54 -1.91
N HIS A 181 -7.50 -1.04 -2.53
CA HIS A 181 -6.98 0.32 -2.34
C HIS A 181 -7.91 1.41 -2.90
N GLU A 182 -7.72 2.65 -2.44
CA GLU A 182 -8.47 3.85 -2.84
C GLU A 182 -10.02 3.72 -2.85
N PRO A 183 -10.64 3.10 -1.83
CA PRO A 183 -12.05 2.75 -1.89
C PRO A 183 -12.99 3.96 -1.93
N GLU A 184 -12.63 5.07 -1.28
CA GLU A 184 -13.43 6.31 -1.26
C GLU A 184 -13.52 7.02 -2.61
N GLY A 185 -12.57 6.77 -3.51
CA GLY A 185 -12.58 7.34 -4.85
C GLY A 185 -13.72 6.81 -5.71
N GLY A 186 -14.16 5.58 -5.45
CA GLY A 186 -15.28 4.94 -6.17
C GLY A 186 -14.99 4.63 -7.64
N TRP A 187 -13.80 4.97 -8.16
CA TRP A 187 -13.37 4.64 -9.52
C TRP A 187 -13.01 3.18 -9.68
N PHE A 188 -12.77 2.43 -8.59
CA PHE A 188 -12.66 0.98 -8.62
C PHE A 188 -13.95 0.30 -8.17
N TRP A 189 -14.27 -0.85 -8.76
CA TRP A 189 -15.57 -1.50 -8.54
C TRP A 189 -15.82 -1.89 -7.07
N TRP A 190 -14.77 -2.14 -6.28
CA TRP A 190 -14.89 -2.47 -4.86
C TRP A 190 -15.30 -1.27 -3.99
N GLY A 191 -15.06 -0.05 -4.46
CA GLY A 191 -15.53 1.21 -3.87
C GLY A 191 -16.87 1.69 -4.42
N ALA A 192 -17.33 1.18 -5.57
CA ALA A 192 -18.45 1.78 -6.32
C ALA A 192 -19.81 1.76 -5.61
N GLN A 193 -20.03 0.91 -4.59
CA GLN A 193 -21.29 0.82 -3.85
C GLN A 193 -21.20 1.30 -2.39
N GLY A 194 -20.20 2.11 -2.09
CA GLY A 194 -20.07 2.78 -0.80
C GLY A 194 -19.41 1.93 0.29
N PRO A 195 -19.26 2.51 1.49
CA PRO A 195 -18.40 1.97 2.54
C PRO A 195 -18.88 0.64 3.16
N ALA A 196 -20.18 0.38 3.18
CA ALA A 196 -20.71 -0.83 3.82
C ALA A 196 -20.40 -2.12 3.02
N PRO A 197 -20.67 -2.20 1.69
CA PRO A 197 -20.19 -3.30 0.87
C PRO A 197 -18.67 -3.45 0.87
N PHE A 198 -17.93 -2.34 0.81
CA PHE A 198 -16.47 -2.35 0.87
C PHE A 198 -15.95 -3.02 2.14
N LYS A 199 -16.39 -2.58 3.33
CA LYS A 199 -15.93 -3.16 4.60
C LYS A 199 -16.31 -4.64 4.74
N LYS A 200 -17.46 -5.03 4.20
CA LYS A 200 -17.84 -6.45 4.14
C LYS A 200 -16.93 -7.25 3.20
N LEU A 201 -16.52 -6.67 2.08
CA LEU A 201 -15.56 -7.30 1.16
C LEU A 201 -14.18 -7.44 1.82
N TRP A 202 -13.71 -6.40 2.51
CA TRP A 202 -12.47 -6.44 3.29
C TRP A 202 -12.47 -7.63 4.26
N ASP A 203 -13.54 -7.79 5.04
CA ASP A 203 -13.68 -8.90 5.99
C ASP A 203 -13.63 -10.28 5.31
N ILE A 204 -14.24 -10.40 4.12
CA ILE A 204 -14.20 -11.63 3.34
C ILE A 204 -12.79 -11.92 2.83
N VAL A 205 -12.08 -10.92 2.30
CA VAL A 205 -10.70 -11.08 1.83
C VAL A 205 -9.79 -11.50 2.98
N TYR A 206 -9.88 -10.81 4.11
CA TYR A 206 -9.11 -11.12 5.31
C TYR A 206 -9.39 -12.53 5.82
N ASP A 207 -10.65 -12.89 6.07
CA ASP A 207 -11.05 -14.20 6.59
C ASP A 207 -10.68 -15.34 5.63
N ARG A 208 -10.90 -15.14 4.33
CA ARG A 208 -10.61 -16.16 3.32
C ARG A 208 -9.10 -16.43 3.25
N ILE A 209 -8.26 -15.40 3.23
CA ILE A 209 -6.81 -15.56 3.15
C ILE A 209 -6.23 -16.11 4.47
N THR A 210 -6.56 -15.50 5.60
CA THR A 210 -5.95 -15.85 6.90
C THR A 210 -6.51 -17.14 7.47
N ARG A 211 -7.84 -17.28 7.56
CA ARG A 211 -8.47 -18.42 8.25
C ARG A 211 -8.73 -19.59 7.31
N VAL A 212 -9.22 -19.36 6.10
CA VAL A 212 -9.59 -20.45 5.19
C VAL A 212 -8.37 -21.02 4.46
N HIS A 213 -7.48 -20.15 3.94
CA HIS A 213 -6.24 -20.58 3.27
C HIS A 213 -5.03 -20.73 4.19
N ASN A 214 -5.16 -20.31 5.46
CA ASN A 214 -4.11 -20.45 6.48
C ASN A 214 -2.78 -19.81 6.05
N ILE A 215 -2.86 -18.56 5.57
CA ILE A 215 -1.72 -17.75 5.10
C ILE A 215 -1.47 -16.63 6.10
N HIS A 216 -0.25 -16.58 6.64
CA HIS A 216 0.10 -15.74 7.80
C HIS A 216 1.39 -14.92 7.62
N ASN A 217 1.96 -14.87 6.41
CA ASN A 217 3.17 -14.11 6.08
C ASN A 217 2.85 -12.64 5.69
N ILE A 218 1.71 -12.10 6.12
CA ILE A 218 1.16 -10.83 5.63
C ILE A 218 1.14 -9.79 6.75
N VAL A 219 1.58 -8.58 6.39
CA VAL A 219 1.28 -7.32 7.09
C VAL A 219 0.20 -6.60 6.28
N TRP A 220 -0.97 -6.41 6.87
CA TRP A 220 -2.16 -5.88 6.21
C TRP A 220 -2.15 -4.35 6.13
N VAL A 221 -2.22 -3.81 4.92
CA VAL A 221 -2.12 -2.38 4.66
C VAL A 221 -3.47 -1.84 4.19
N CYS A 222 -4.05 -0.91 4.94
CA CYS A 222 -5.29 -0.22 4.59
C CYS A 222 -4.98 1.11 3.92
N ASN A 223 -5.81 1.54 2.96
CA ASN A 223 -5.53 2.71 2.13
C ASN A 223 -6.73 3.66 2.09
N THR A 224 -6.94 4.40 3.17
CA THR A 224 -7.99 5.42 3.28
C THR A 224 -7.79 6.22 4.56
N ALA A 225 -8.10 7.53 4.51
CA ALA A 225 -8.21 8.35 5.70
C ALA A 225 -9.67 8.72 6.07
N ASP A 226 -10.64 8.33 5.24
CA ASP A 226 -12.06 8.53 5.55
C ASP A 226 -12.56 7.45 6.53
N SER A 227 -12.93 7.90 7.73
CA SER A 227 -13.51 7.08 8.80
C SER A 227 -14.72 6.23 8.38
N LYS A 228 -15.46 6.60 7.32
CA LYS A 228 -16.56 5.79 6.80
C LYS A 228 -16.06 4.51 6.16
N TRP A 229 -14.90 4.57 5.49
CA TRP A 229 -14.30 3.48 4.73
C TRP A 229 -13.30 2.69 5.55
N TYR A 230 -12.58 3.34 6.47
CA TYR A 230 -11.57 2.70 7.31
C TYR A 230 -12.10 1.42 8.00
N PRO A 231 -11.52 0.23 7.72
CA PRO A 231 -12.00 -1.03 8.27
C PRO A 231 -11.87 -1.13 9.81
N GLY A 232 -10.87 -0.47 10.37
CA GLY A 232 -10.56 -0.45 11.81
C GLY A 232 -9.12 -0.85 12.13
N ASN A 233 -8.59 -0.38 13.26
CA ASN A 233 -7.25 -0.70 13.73
C ASN A 233 -7.06 -2.23 13.93
N ASP A 234 -8.12 -2.97 14.26
CA ASP A 234 -8.13 -4.43 14.41
C ASP A 234 -8.07 -5.19 13.07
N LYS A 235 -8.12 -4.45 11.95
CA LYS A 235 -8.12 -4.97 10.58
C LYS A 235 -7.01 -4.38 9.70
N CYS A 236 -6.20 -3.48 10.25
CA CYS A 236 -5.11 -2.79 9.56
C CYS A 236 -3.85 -2.85 10.41
N ASP A 237 -2.76 -3.41 9.89
CA ASP A 237 -1.43 -3.32 10.50
C ASP A 237 -0.80 -1.95 10.20
N ILE A 238 -0.95 -1.44 8.99
CA ILE A 238 -0.42 -0.13 8.56
C ILE A 238 -1.57 0.63 7.87
N SER A 239 -1.67 1.94 8.12
CA SER A 239 -2.64 2.81 7.48
C SER A 239 -1.95 3.73 6.49
N THR A 240 -2.46 3.81 5.27
CA THR A 240 -1.84 4.56 4.19
C THR A 240 -2.84 5.39 3.42
N ILE A 241 -2.30 6.27 2.60
CA ILE A 241 -3.02 7.02 1.59
C ILE A 241 -2.17 7.07 0.32
N ASP A 242 -2.84 7.23 -0.81
CA ASP A 242 -2.22 7.45 -2.11
C ASP A 242 -2.38 8.94 -2.46
N TYR A 243 -1.31 9.59 -2.92
CA TYR A 243 -1.33 11.03 -3.17
C TYR A 243 -0.60 11.42 -4.46
N TYR A 244 -1.37 11.97 -5.39
CA TYR A 244 -0.89 12.48 -6.67
C TYR A 244 -1.12 13.98 -6.75
N GLY A 245 -0.15 14.76 -6.26
CA GLY A 245 -0.12 16.21 -6.35
C GLY A 245 0.40 16.71 -7.71
N ASN A 246 0.67 18.02 -7.79
CA ASN A 246 1.31 18.58 -8.98
C ASN A 246 2.72 18.01 -9.16
N ALA A 247 3.14 17.81 -10.41
CA ALA A 247 4.50 17.36 -10.72
C ALA A 247 5.55 18.33 -10.13
N GLY A 248 6.50 17.79 -9.37
CA GLY A 248 7.57 18.56 -8.70
C GLY A 248 7.16 19.21 -7.38
N ASP A 249 5.92 19.01 -6.92
CA ASP A 249 5.50 19.38 -5.57
C ASP A 249 5.98 18.34 -4.55
N HIS A 250 7.07 18.65 -3.85
CA HIS A 250 7.70 17.79 -2.86
C HIS A 250 7.30 18.16 -1.42
N GLY A 251 6.11 18.75 -1.22
CA GLY A 251 5.57 19.07 0.10
C GLY A 251 5.48 17.87 1.04
N ALA A 252 5.54 18.11 2.36
CA ALA A 252 5.66 17.05 3.35
C ALA A 252 4.32 16.36 3.74
N LEU A 253 3.20 16.85 3.20
CA LEU A 253 1.85 16.28 3.32
C LEU A 253 1.32 16.19 4.77
N GLU A 254 1.52 17.25 5.58
CA GLU A 254 1.01 17.33 6.96
C GLU A 254 -0.49 17.06 7.06
N ASP A 255 -1.29 17.62 6.15
CA ASP A 255 -2.74 17.45 6.14
C ASP A 255 -3.13 15.97 5.96
N LYS A 256 -2.45 15.25 5.06
CA LYS A 256 -2.67 13.80 4.84
C LYS A 256 -2.20 12.96 6.01
N PHE A 257 -1.09 13.35 6.63
CA PHE A 257 -0.62 12.70 7.84
C PHE A 257 -1.66 12.85 8.97
N ASP A 258 -2.21 14.04 9.14
CA ASP A 258 -3.20 14.36 10.16
C ASP A 258 -4.53 13.63 9.95
N GLU A 259 -5.00 13.53 8.70
CA GLU A 259 -6.19 12.73 8.34
C GLU A 259 -6.02 11.26 8.79
N LEU A 260 -4.88 10.64 8.44
CA LEU A 260 -4.57 9.27 8.86
C LEU A 260 -4.36 9.14 10.37
N ARG A 261 -3.73 10.12 11.01
CA ARG A 261 -3.55 10.17 12.46
C ARG A 261 -4.90 10.19 13.17
N ASN A 262 -5.86 10.95 12.65
CA ASN A 262 -7.20 11.09 13.22
C ASN A 262 -8.01 9.79 13.09
N VAL A 263 -7.99 9.15 11.92
CA VAL A 263 -8.78 7.92 11.70
C VAL A 263 -8.24 6.73 12.50
N THR A 264 -6.92 6.64 12.64
CA THR A 264 -6.23 5.57 13.40
C THR A 264 -6.08 5.87 14.89
N LYS A 265 -6.38 7.11 15.31
CA LYS A 265 -6.11 7.64 16.65
C LYS A 265 -4.65 7.51 17.07
N SER A 266 -3.72 7.64 16.11
CA SER A 266 -2.27 7.47 16.32
C SER A 266 -1.84 6.07 16.79
N GLU A 267 -2.70 5.05 16.66
CA GLU A 267 -2.37 3.69 17.10
C GLU A 267 -1.72 2.83 16.00
N ARG A 268 -1.57 3.36 14.79
CA ARG A 268 -1.00 2.63 13.65
C ARG A 268 0.10 3.44 12.97
N VAL A 269 1.06 2.71 12.41
CA VAL A 269 2.07 3.27 11.50
C VAL A 269 1.37 3.88 10.29
N LEU A 270 1.80 5.08 9.90
CA LEU A 270 1.22 5.84 8.79
C LEU A 270 2.25 5.95 7.65
N ALA A 271 1.83 5.68 6.42
CA ALA A 271 2.73 5.71 5.26
C ALA A 271 2.04 6.21 3.99
N LEU A 272 2.83 6.52 2.98
CA LEU A 272 2.37 6.89 1.65
C LEU A 272 2.52 5.68 0.73
N ALA A 273 1.41 4.99 0.45
CA ALA A 273 1.48 3.76 -0.33
C ALA A 273 1.64 4.00 -1.83
N GLU A 274 1.24 5.16 -2.32
CA GLU A 274 1.59 5.65 -3.65
C GLU A 274 1.82 7.15 -3.61
N VAL A 275 2.83 7.62 -4.34
CA VAL A 275 3.05 9.05 -4.60
C VAL A 275 3.45 9.27 -6.05
N GLY A 276 3.01 10.40 -6.60
CA GLY A 276 3.61 10.94 -7.82
C GLY A 276 4.97 11.58 -7.53
N SER A 277 4.94 12.78 -6.94
CA SER A 277 6.13 13.48 -6.46
C SER A 277 6.48 12.99 -5.04
N ILE A 278 7.73 12.58 -4.81
CA ILE A 278 8.19 12.09 -3.50
C ILE A 278 8.30 13.28 -2.53
N PRO A 279 7.73 13.21 -1.32
CA PRO A 279 7.90 14.25 -0.31
C PRO A 279 9.37 14.44 0.08
N ASP A 280 9.81 15.69 0.21
CA ASP A 280 11.18 16.02 0.57
C ASP A 280 11.49 15.52 2.01
N PRO A 281 12.49 14.63 2.21
CA PRO A 281 12.83 14.10 3.53
C PRO A 281 13.34 15.17 4.51
N GLU A 282 13.95 16.26 4.04
CA GLU A 282 14.36 17.38 4.88
C GLU A 282 13.16 18.20 5.34
N LEU A 283 12.18 18.44 4.47
CA LEU A 283 10.93 19.11 4.87
C LEU A 283 10.14 18.28 5.87
N GLN A 284 9.95 16.98 5.61
CA GLN A 284 9.30 16.07 6.55
C GLN A 284 10.01 16.08 7.92
N ALA A 285 11.35 16.05 7.93
CA ALA A 285 12.12 16.10 9.17
C ALA A 285 11.98 17.43 9.90
N LYS A 286 11.98 18.56 9.17
CA LYS A 286 11.78 19.90 9.72
C LYS A 286 10.39 20.06 10.36
N GLU A 287 9.38 19.45 9.76
CA GLU A 287 7.98 19.51 10.21
C GLU A 287 7.64 18.41 11.22
N ASN A 288 8.58 17.50 11.52
CA ASN A 288 8.39 16.34 12.38
C ASN A 288 7.24 15.44 11.91
N LEU A 289 7.16 15.17 10.60
CA LEU A 289 6.17 14.28 9.99
C LEU A 289 6.77 12.89 9.78
N PRO A 290 6.44 11.91 10.63
CA PRO A 290 7.12 10.63 10.66
C PRO A 290 6.51 9.64 9.66
N TRP A 291 6.38 9.97 8.38
CA TRP A 291 5.94 8.98 7.39
C TRP A 291 6.84 7.72 7.45
N ALA A 292 6.26 6.52 7.48
CA ALA A 292 7.07 5.31 7.62
C ALA A 292 7.86 4.99 6.35
N TYR A 293 7.18 5.16 5.21
CA TYR A 293 7.70 4.93 3.89
C TYR A 293 6.89 5.74 2.88
N TRP A 294 7.47 5.88 1.69
CA TRP A 294 6.78 6.31 0.49
C TRP A 294 7.04 5.28 -0.62
N MET A 295 6.15 5.22 -1.60
CA MET A 295 6.38 4.43 -2.80
C MET A 295 6.02 5.24 -4.04
N ALA A 296 7.02 5.63 -4.82
CA ALA A 296 6.79 6.35 -6.07
C ALA A 296 6.13 5.41 -7.08
N TRP A 297 5.13 5.90 -7.80
CA TRP A 297 4.51 5.13 -8.87
C TRP A 297 5.48 4.94 -10.06
N ASN A 298 5.06 4.12 -11.02
CA ASN A 298 5.94 3.70 -12.13
C ASN A 298 6.15 4.79 -13.18
N ASP A 299 7.04 4.51 -14.12
CA ASP A 299 7.21 5.23 -15.39
C ASP A 299 7.25 6.76 -15.26
N GLU A 300 6.18 7.46 -15.62
CA GLU A 300 6.18 8.92 -15.68
C GLU A 300 6.50 9.56 -14.32
N PHE A 301 6.12 8.91 -13.22
CA PHE A 301 6.35 9.49 -11.89
C PHE A 301 7.81 9.44 -11.46
N ILE A 302 8.64 8.58 -12.05
CA ILE A 302 10.05 8.45 -11.67
C ILE A 302 11.03 8.77 -12.81
N LYS A 303 10.66 8.52 -14.08
CA LYS A 303 11.54 8.60 -15.25
C LYS A 303 11.45 9.94 -15.99
N ASP A 304 10.38 10.71 -15.82
CA ASP A 304 10.10 11.88 -16.68
C ASP A 304 10.91 13.14 -16.32
N GLY A 305 11.48 13.19 -15.11
CA GLY A 305 12.20 14.34 -14.56
C GLY A 305 11.33 15.55 -14.19
N LYS A 306 10.00 15.47 -14.34
CA LYS A 306 9.04 16.51 -13.96
C LYS A 306 8.45 16.26 -12.58
N HIS A 307 8.02 15.03 -12.29
CA HIS A 307 7.50 14.66 -10.97
C HIS A 307 8.62 14.62 -9.94
N ASN A 308 9.71 13.94 -10.31
CA ASN A 308 10.92 13.83 -9.51
C ASN A 308 12.14 14.09 -10.40
N SER A 309 12.74 15.28 -10.28
CA SER A 309 13.94 15.59 -11.06
C SER A 309 15.11 14.69 -10.65
N GLN A 310 16.02 14.38 -11.59
CA GLN A 310 17.16 13.50 -11.29
C GLN A 310 18.05 14.05 -10.16
N GLN A 311 18.19 15.38 -10.05
CA GLN A 311 18.93 16.01 -8.96
C GLN A 311 18.21 15.80 -7.62
N PHE A 312 16.89 16.06 -7.57
CA PHE A 312 16.09 15.81 -6.38
C PHE A 312 16.15 14.35 -5.92
N LEU A 313 16.09 13.40 -6.85
CA LEU A 313 16.24 11.98 -6.55
C LEU A 313 17.62 11.67 -5.93
N LYS A 314 18.71 12.18 -6.52
CA LYS A 314 20.06 12.01 -5.95
C LYS A 314 20.16 12.58 -4.54
N ASP A 315 19.59 13.75 -4.29
CA ASP A 315 19.62 14.38 -2.97
C ASP A 315 18.78 13.58 -1.96
N THR A 316 17.58 13.16 -2.36
CA THR A 316 16.67 12.33 -1.56
C THR A 316 17.30 11.01 -1.18
N TYR A 317 17.83 10.26 -2.14
CA TYR A 317 18.40 8.93 -1.90
C TYR A 317 19.75 8.95 -1.18
N ASN A 318 20.48 10.08 -1.20
CA ASN A 318 21.69 10.27 -0.39
C ASN A 318 21.40 10.80 1.03
N ASN A 319 20.15 11.16 1.32
CA ASN A 319 19.75 11.64 2.63
C ASN A 319 19.91 10.53 3.67
N LYS A 320 20.55 10.83 4.81
CA LYS A 320 20.77 9.86 5.90
C LYS A 320 19.48 9.37 6.55
N ARG A 321 18.38 10.11 6.38
CA ARG A 321 17.03 9.71 6.84
C ARG A 321 16.32 8.78 5.86
N VAL A 322 16.80 8.60 4.64
CA VAL A 322 16.15 7.72 3.66
C VAL A 322 16.81 6.35 3.70
N VAL A 323 16.02 5.32 3.96
CA VAL A 323 16.48 3.93 3.91
C VAL A 323 16.40 3.41 2.49
N THR A 324 17.49 2.86 2.00
CA THR A 324 17.59 2.13 0.74
C THR A 324 18.07 0.71 1.00
N LEU A 325 18.12 -0.14 -0.03
CA LEU A 325 18.65 -1.48 0.12
C LEU A 325 20.18 -1.47 0.32
N ASP A 326 20.89 -0.62 -0.42
CA ASP A 326 22.35 -0.69 -0.58
C ASP A 326 23.11 0.63 -0.35
N GLY A 327 22.41 1.75 -0.08
CA GLY A 327 22.98 3.09 0.08
C GLY A 327 23.50 3.44 1.48
N THR A 328 23.54 4.72 1.83
CA THR A 328 24.16 5.20 3.08
C THR A 328 23.45 4.67 4.34
N THR A 329 22.12 4.67 4.33
CA THR A 329 21.28 4.10 5.38
C THR A 329 20.57 2.90 4.79
N LYS A 330 20.91 1.69 5.26
CA LYS A 330 20.47 0.42 4.66
C LYS A 330 19.39 -0.26 5.47
N VAL A 331 18.59 -1.08 4.79
CA VAL A 331 17.73 -2.07 5.44
C VAL A 331 18.56 -2.93 6.37
N LYS A 332 18.08 -3.12 7.60
CA LYS A 332 18.68 -4.02 8.59
C LYS A 332 17.80 -5.25 8.70
N ASN A 333 18.25 -6.36 8.10
CA ASN A 333 17.60 -7.66 8.19
C ASN A 333 17.79 -8.31 9.56
#